data_AF-A0A0W0WUN4-F1
#
_entry.id   AF-A0A0W0WUN4-F1
#
_cell.length_a   1.000
_cell.length_b   1.000
_cell.length_c   1.000
_cell.angle_alpha   90.00
_cell.angle_beta   90.00
_cell.angle_gamma   90.00
#
_symmetry.space_group_name_H-M   'P 1'
#
loop_
_entity.id
_entity.type
_entity.pdbx_description
1 polymer ?
#
loop_
_entity_poly.entity_id
_entity_poly.type
_entity_poly.pdbx_seq_one_letter_code
_entity_poly.pdbx_strand_id
1 'polypeptide(L)'
;MIKKLSVLFASCILCSNLQAYKINDHKRFHRPGDCSRCDLTESSFPEDLSNFNYDYSFFTGSTSISGIKANGSSFVKANFIYVSIGNSEFNNANFKNATLNYSTFILTSFIHASFINAAMDHADFFGSNFTNADFTNANLNQTSLSYSNLFNSNISSAQLKSLKSYNCAILPNGEVFDNNGKFNCLIPIKEAVTQASSKNHKAKLKTGLSYSSPTDIKHFDETKECQACDLSKHYFCSWFNDDFSGAIIDSSDLRQSTFSQCNFLSSKLTNSLVSNAKILLSNFMHTNFQNSKLDYSEFLASHLSESSFKNTSLKKVKFIKSNLSSSDFSDANVQGAIFKRAILIGSNLTNKQLKNAKSLACSVLPDGKLAPAAEGEYCY
;
A
#
# COMPACT_ATOMS: atom_id res chain seq x y z
N MET A 1 -31.07 -8.22 19.65
CA MET A 1 -29.99 -8.75 20.50
C MET A 1 -29.75 -10.20 20.09
N ILE A 2 -28.95 -10.44 19.04
CA ILE A 2 -28.69 -11.79 18.52
C ILE A 2 -27.24 -12.12 18.89
N LYS A 3 -27.04 -13.19 19.66
CA LYS A 3 -25.77 -13.57 20.27
C LYS A 3 -24.79 -14.06 19.19
N LYS A 4 -23.60 -13.43 19.14
CA LYS A 4 -22.40 -14.00 18.51
C LYS A 4 -22.11 -15.35 19.14
N LEU A 5 -22.00 -16.41 18.34
CA LEU A 5 -21.53 -17.72 18.79
C LEU A 5 -20.14 -17.96 18.21
N SER A 6 -19.12 -17.93 19.06
CA SER A 6 -17.78 -18.42 18.74
C SER A 6 -17.79 -19.95 18.77
N VAL A 7 -17.50 -20.60 17.64
CA VAL A 7 -17.39 -22.06 17.57
C VAL A 7 -15.93 -22.41 17.31
N LEU A 8 -15.27 -22.95 18.33
CA LEU A 8 -13.97 -23.61 18.22
C LEU A 8 -14.19 -25.04 17.72
N PHE A 9 -13.63 -25.41 16.57
CA PHE A 9 -13.52 -26.82 16.18
C PHE A 9 -12.06 -27.27 16.08
N ALA A 10 -11.78 -28.34 16.81
CA ALA A 10 -10.52 -29.04 16.88
C ALA A 10 -10.29 -29.89 15.61
N SER A 11 -9.75 -29.27 14.56
CA SER A 11 -9.01 -29.99 13.51
C SER A 11 -8.20 -29.08 12.56
N CYS A 12 -8.15 -27.77 12.80
CA CYS A 12 -7.23 -26.88 12.09
C CYS A 12 -6.53 -25.96 13.10
N ILE A 13 -5.29 -26.31 13.49
CA ILE A 13 -4.49 -25.58 14.48
C ILE A 13 -4.02 -24.20 13.94
N LEU A 14 -4.34 -23.86 12.68
CA LEU A 14 -3.93 -22.61 12.02
C LEU A 14 -5.07 -21.63 11.68
N CYS A 15 -6.34 -21.97 11.94
CA CYS A 15 -7.45 -21.04 11.72
C CYS A 15 -7.78 -20.28 13.01
N SER A 16 -7.15 -19.13 13.22
CA SER A 16 -7.60 -18.16 14.23
C SER A 16 -8.97 -17.60 13.83
N ASN A 17 -10.02 -17.99 14.58
CA ASN A 17 -11.32 -17.32 14.70
C ASN A 17 -11.96 -16.75 13.42
N LEU A 18 -12.43 -17.63 12.54
CA LEU A 18 -13.35 -17.29 11.46
C LEU A 18 -14.76 -17.05 12.04
N GLN A 19 -15.27 -15.82 12.02
CA GLN A 19 -16.66 -15.49 12.37
C GLN A 19 -17.43 -15.30 11.06
N ALA A 20 -18.31 -16.23 10.66
CA ALA A 20 -19.23 -16.00 9.54
C ALA A 20 -20.67 -15.80 10.04
N TYR A 21 -21.45 -14.98 9.32
CA TYR A 21 -22.82 -14.61 9.68
C TYR A 21 -23.80 -15.80 9.66
N LYS A 22 -23.52 -16.86 8.87
CA LYS A 22 -24.29 -18.12 8.84
C LYS A 22 -23.40 -19.35 9.04
N ILE A 23 -23.74 -20.14 10.08
CA ILE A 23 -23.11 -21.44 10.42
C ILE A 23 -23.04 -22.42 9.23
N ASN A 24 -23.94 -22.31 8.24
CA ASN A 24 -23.99 -23.22 7.10
C ASN A 24 -22.99 -22.89 5.98
N ASP A 25 -22.42 -21.68 5.94
CA ASP A 25 -21.41 -21.30 4.92
C ASP A 25 -20.00 -21.75 5.34
N HIS A 26 -19.76 -22.00 6.63
CA HIS A 26 -18.52 -22.60 7.14
C HIS A 26 -18.20 -23.98 6.55
N LYS A 27 -19.22 -24.78 6.20
CA LYS A 27 -19.01 -26.13 5.66
C LYS A 27 -18.51 -26.13 4.21
N ARG A 28 -18.57 -24.99 3.52
CA ARG A 28 -18.19 -24.86 2.11
C ARG A 28 -16.68 -24.70 1.91
N PHE A 29 -15.95 -24.28 2.95
CA PHE A 29 -14.49 -24.26 2.98
C PHE A 29 -13.82 -25.65 2.98
N HIS A 30 -14.58 -26.76 2.99
CA HIS A 30 -14.07 -28.13 3.12
C HIS A 30 -14.09 -28.97 1.83
N ARG A 31 -14.52 -28.42 0.69
CA ARG A 31 -14.33 -29.02 -0.64
C ARG A 31 -13.65 -27.97 -1.51
N PRO A 32 -12.72 -28.35 -2.40
CA PRO A 32 -11.67 -27.44 -2.85
C PRO A 32 -12.25 -26.08 -3.26
N GLY A 33 -11.96 -25.08 -2.44
CA GLY A 33 -12.05 -23.66 -2.78
C GLY A 33 -13.41 -23.01 -3.06
N ASP A 34 -14.58 -23.60 -2.79
CA ASP A 34 -15.85 -23.00 -3.28
C ASP A 34 -16.67 -22.30 -2.17
N CYS A 35 -16.70 -20.97 -2.21
CA CYS A 35 -17.60 -20.10 -1.43
C CYS A 35 -18.52 -19.27 -2.35
N SER A 36 -18.97 -19.83 -3.46
CA SER A 36 -19.93 -19.17 -4.32
C SER A 36 -21.25 -18.94 -3.59
N ARG A 37 -21.84 -17.75 -3.80
CA ARG A 37 -23.07 -17.27 -3.13
C ARG A 37 -22.99 -17.21 -1.61
N CYS A 38 -21.79 -17.25 -1.03
CA CYS A 38 -21.62 -17.06 0.41
C CYS A 38 -22.06 -15.65 0.81
N ASP A 39 -22.67 -15.54 1.99
CA ASP A 39 -22.93 -14.28 2.65
C ASP A 39 -21.80 -14.03 3.66
N LEU A 40 -20.85 -13.20 3.25
CA LEU A 40 -19.64 -12.84 3.97
C LEU A 40 -19.75 -11.41 4.54
N THR A 41 -20.98 -10.95 4.71
CA THR A 41 -21.30 -9.69 5.40
C THR A 41 -20.82 -9.76 6.85
N GLU A 42 -20.07 -8.75 7.29
CA GLU A 42 -19.54 -8.65 8.67
C GLU A 42 -18.61 -9.79 9.12
N SER A 43 -18.14 -10.67 8.22
CA SER A 43 -17.29 -11.79 8.60
C SER A 43 -15.83 -11.42 8.79
N SER A 44 -15.15 -12.08 9.73
CA SER A 44 -13.68 -12.08 9.81
C SER A 44 -13.12 -13.11 8.85
N PHE A 45 -12.19 -12.69 7.99
CA PHE A 45 -11.54 -13.56 7.01
C PHE A 45 -10.21 -14.10 7.56
N PRO A 46 -9.77 -15.31 7.14
CA PRO A 46 -8.37 -15.67 7.25
C PRO A 46 -7.53 -14.77 6.33
N GLU A 47 -6.24 -14.64 6.63
CA GLU A 47 -5.32 -13.82 5.83
C GLU A 47 -5.14 -14.35 4.39
N ASP A 48 -5.40 -15.64 4.14
CA ASP A 48 -5.30 -16.24 2.80
C ASP A 48 -6.63 -16.86 2.33
N LEU A 49 -7.10 -16.33 1.21
CA LEU A 49 -8.31 -16.64 0.47
C LEU A 49 -8.00 -17.03 -0.98
N SER A 50 -6.73 -17.27 -1.32
CA SER A 50 -6.25 -17.43 -2.70
C SER A 50 -6.79 -18.69 -3.39
N ASN A 51 -7.05 -18.59 -4.69
CA ASN A 51 -7.57 -19.66 -5.55
C ASN A 51 -8.96 -20.20 -5.16
N PHE A 52 -9.77 -19.37 -4.51
CA PHE A 52 -11.16 -19.71 -4.18
C PHE A 52 -12.14 -19.15 -5.22
N ASN A 53 -13.29 -19.81 -5.34
CA ASN A 53 -14.46 -19.34 -6.05
C ASN A 53 -15.40 -18.61 -5.08
N TYR A 54 -15.49 -17.30 -5.20
CA TYR A 54 -16.42 -16.41 -4.49
C TYR A 54 -17.50 -15.85 -5.42
N ASP A 55 -17.78 -16.51 -6.54
CA ASP A 55 -18.76 -16.00 -7.49
C ASP A 55 -20.13 -15.78 -6.82
N TYR A 56 -20.80 -14.68 -7.14
CA TYR A 56 -22.11 -14.29 -6.59
C TYR A 56 -22.14 -14.09 -5.06
N SER A 57 -20.99 -14.04 -4.38
CA SER A 57 -20.93 -13.81 -2.94
C SER A 57 -21.22 -12.35 -2.57
N PHE A 58 -21.57 -12.13 -1.30
CA PHE A 58 -21.86 -10.82 -0.73
C PHE A 58 -20.84 -10.49 0.35
N PHE A 59 -20.10 -9.40 0.18
CA PHE A 59 -19.12 -8.87 1.13
C PHE A 59 -19.60 -7.58 1.82
N THR A 60 -20.84 -7.15 1.56
CA THR A 60 -21.36 -5.83 1.93
C THR A 60 -21.32 -5.54 3.43
N GLY A 61 -21.19 -4.27 3.82
CA GLY A 61 -21.17 -3.83 5.22
C GLY A 61 -19.80 -3.31 5.64
N SER A 62 -19.73 -2.64 6.80
CA SER A 62 -18.56 -1.91 7.31
C SER A 62 -17.43 -2.83 7.79
N THR A 63 -16.96 -3.74 6.95
CA THR A 63 -15.79 -4.56 7.19
C THR A 63 -14.56 -3.81 6.66
N SER A 64 -13.86 -3.15 7.57
CA SER A 64 -12.49 -2.68 7.29
C SER A 64 -11.56 -3.87 7.44
N ILE A 65 -11.01 -4.37 6.33
CA ILE A 65 -10.11 -5.52 6.35
C ILE A 65 -8.81 -5.16 5.63
N SER A 66 -7.68 -5.53 6.22
CA SER A 66 -6.37 -5.32 5.61
C SER A 66 -5.53 -6.58 5.64
N GLY A 67 -4.65 -6.77 4.66
CA GLY A 67 -3.74 -7.92 4.60
C GLY A 67 -4.32 -9.18 3.96
N ILE A 68 -5.46 -9.11 3.27
CA ILE A 68 -6.04 -10.30 2.62
C ILE A 68 -5.21 -10.67 1.40
N LYS A 69 -4.89 -11.95 1.24
CA LYS A 69 -4.37 -12.53 0.00
C LYS A 69 -5.47 -13.34 -0.67
N ALA A 70 -5.93 -12.91 -1.82
CA ALA A 70 -6.98 -13.56 -2.61
C ALA A 70 -6.52 -13.77 -4.06
N ASN A 71 -5.23 -14.01 -4.24
CA ASN A 71 -4.61 -14.16 -5.55
C ASN A 71 -5.26 -15.33 -6.33
N GLY A 72 -5.52 -15.13 -7.63
CA GLY A 72 -6.14 -16.13 -8.51
C GLY A 72 -7.61 -16.47 -8.22
N SER A 73 -8.23 -15.79 -7.24
CA SER A 73 -9.62 -16.08 -6.85
C SER A 73 -10.64 -15.52 -7.84
N SER A 74 -11.78 -16.18 -7.93
CA SER A 74 -12.91 -15.75 -8.74
C SER A 74 -13.92 -14.98 -7.88
N PHE A 75 -14.33 -13.81 -8.35
CA PHE A 75 -15.31 -12.92 -7.73
C PHE A 75 -16.39 -12.51 -8.76
N VAL A 76 -16.70 -13.39 -9.71
CA VAL A 76 -17.62 -13.07 -10.80
C VAL A 76 -18.99 -12.76 -10.22
N LYS A 77 -19.51 -11.57 -10.53
CA LYS A 77 -20.79 -11.07 -9.99
C LYS A 77 -20.85 -11.00 -8.45
N ALA A 78 -19.71 -10.98 -7.76
CA ALA A 78 -19.68 -10.73 -6.33
C ALA A 78 -20.04 -9.27 -6.01
N ASN A 79 -20.52 -9.04 -4.78
CA ASN A 79 -20.96 -7.74 -4.31
C ASN A 79 -20.04 -7.22 -3.18
N PHE A 80 -19.34 -6.13 -3.46
CA PHE A 80 -18.40 -5.40 -2.59
C PHE A 80 -18.87 -3.98 -2.26
N ILE A 81 -20.17 -3.69 -2.37
CA ILE A 81 -20.67 -2.34 -2.09
C ILE A 81 -20.35 -1.94 -0.64
N TYR A 82 -19.81 -0.73 -0.46
CA TYR A 82 -19.38 -0.15 0.84
C TYR A 82 -18.28 -0.91 1.58
N VAL A 83 -17.59 -1.84 0.93
CA VAL A 83 -16.46 -2.54 1.54
C VAL A 83 -15.24 -1.63 1.63
N SER A 84 -14.48 -1.74 2.73
CA SER A 84 -13.20 -1.05 2.89
C SER A 84 -12.08 -2.06 3.03
N ILE A 85 -11.36 -2.29 1.94
CA ILE A 85 -10.17 -3.14 1.89
C ILE A 85 -8.93 -2.27 1.73
N GLY A 86 -7.84 -2.65 2.39
CA GLY A 86 -6.56 -2.07 2.06
C GLY A 86 -5.41 -3.05 2.19
N ASN A 87 -4.29 -2.79 1.52
CA ASN A 87 -3.04 -3.54 1.72
C ASN A 87 -3.24 -5.04 1.57
N SER A 88 -3.97 -5.38 0.52
CA SER A 88 -4.38 -6.73 0.20
C SER A 88 -3.87 -7.08 -1.19
N GLU A 89 -3.87 -8.36 -1.53
CA GLU A 89 -3.42 -8.88 -2.81
C GLU A 89 -4.57 -9.62 -3.50
N PHE A 90 -4.91 -9.17 -4.70
CA PHE A 90 -5.91 -9.76 -5.59
C PHE A 90 -5.30 -9.96 -6.98
N ASN A 91 -4.01 -10.32 -7.02
CA ASN A 91 -3.30 -10.53 -8.28
C ASN A 91 -3.92 -11.71 -9.03
N ASN A 92 -4.11 -11.58 -10.34
CA ASN A 92 -4.79 -12.55 -11.19
C ASN A 92 -6.25 -12.86 -10.79
N ALA A 93 -6.87 -12.06 -9.92
CA ALA A 93 -8.25 -12.28 -9.51
C ALA A 93 -9.25 -11.85 -10.59
N ASN A 94 -10.41 -12.49 -10.61
CA ASN A 94 -11.45 -12.25 -11.61
C ASN A 94 -12.68 -11.55 -11.01
N PHE A 95 -12.82 -10.26 -11.24
CA PHE A 95 -13.96 -9.42 -10.83
C PHE A 95 -14.97 -9.17 -11.96
N LYS A 96 -15.03 -10.06 -12.98
CA LYS A 96 -15.94 -9.86 -14.11
C LYS A 96 -17.40 -9.72 -13.66
N ASN A 97 -18.06 -8.65 -14.10
CA ASN A 97 -19.42 -8.26 -13.69
C ASN A 97 -19.62 -8.08 -12.17
N ALA A 98 -18.57 -7.95 -11.36
CA ALA A 98 -18.69 -7.69 -9.93
C ALA A 98 -19.20 -6.26 -9.67
N THR A 99 -19.81 -6.04 -8.51
CA THR A 99 -20.28 -4.72 -8.08
C THR A 99 -19.43 -4.21 -6.91
N LEU A 100 -18.64 -3.17 -7.15
CA LEU A 100 -17.72 -2.53 -6.21
C LEU A 100 -18.08 -1.04 -5.98
N ASN A 101 -19.33 -0.63 -6.25
CA ASN A 101 -19.73 0.76 -6.09
C ASN A 101 -19.54 1.24 -4.63
N TYR A 102 -19.09 2.48 -4.44
CA TYR A 102 -18.85 3.10 -3.12
C TYR A 102 -17.89 2.32 -2.21
N SER A 103 -17.08 1.43 -2.78
CA SER A 103 -16.08 0.67 -2.04
C SER A 103 -14.75 1.44 -1.98
N THR A 104 -13.91 1.03 -1.04
CA THR A 104 -12.57 1.57 -0.88
C THR A 104 -11.58 0.42 -0.92
N PHE A 105 -10.59 0.49 -1.82
CA PHE A 105 -9.52 -0.47 -2.00
C PHE A 105 -8.19 0.29 -2.04
N ILE A 106 -7.74 0.70 -0.86
CA ILE A 106 -6.57 1.57 -0.71
C ILE A 106 -5.33 0.72 -0.70
N LEU A 107 -4.31 1.07 -1.49
CA LEU A 107 -3.01 0.39 -1.41
C LEU A 107 -3.14 -1.13 -1.64
N THR A 108 -3.95 -1.54 -2.61
CA THR A 108 -4.25 -2.95 -2.90
C THR A 108 -3.61 -3.36 -4.22
N SER A 109 -3.10 -4.59 -4.31
CA SER A 109 -2.51 -5.13 -5.54
C SER A 109 -3.56 -5.88 -6.36
N PHE A 110 -3.66 -5.55 -7.64
CA PHE A 110 -4.58 -6.11 -8.64
C PHE A 110 -3.84 -6.43 -9.95
N ILE A 111 -2.57 -6.83 -9.85
CA ILE A 111 -1.75 -7.11 -11.03
C ILE A 111 -2.40 -8.26 -11.81
N HIS A 112 -2.57 -8.09 -13.12
CA HIS A 112 -3.27 -9.05 -13.99
C HIS A 112 -4.74 -9.34 -13.63
N ALA A 113 -5.38 -8.55 -12.76
CA ALA A 113 -6.77 -8.77 -12.41
C ALA A 113 -7.72 -8.37 -13.56
N SER A 114 -8.88 -9.02 -13.61
CA SER A 114 -9.93 -8.73 -14.61
C SER A 114 -11.11 -8.01 -13.97
N PHE A 115 -11.41 -6.80 -14.45
CA PHE A 115 -12.58 -5.99 -14.06
C PHE A 115 -13.60 -5.85 -15.20
N ILE A 116 -13.64 -6.82 -16.13
CA ILE A 116 -14.50 -6.75 -17.31
C ILE A 116 -15.97 -6.56 -16.88
N ASN A 117 -16.62 -5.50 -17.39
CA ASN A 117 -17.99 -5.10 -17.04
C ASN A 117 -18.24 -4.87 -15.52
N ALA A 118 -17.21 -4.69 -14.71
CA ALA A 118 -17.39 -4.42 -13.28
C ALA A 118 -18.00 -3.03 -13.06
N ALA A 119 -18.85 -2.90 -12.04
CA ALA A 119 -19.39 -1.61 -11.62
C ALA A 119 -18.53 -1.08 -10.47
N MET A 120 -17.87 0.07 -10.64
CA MET A 120 -16.92 0.65 -9.69
C MET A 120 -17.24 2.13 -9.39
N ASP A 121 -18.52 2.50 -9.56
CA ASP A 121 -19.01 3.88 -9.42
C ASP A 121 -18.74 4.43 -8.01
N HIS A 122 -18.18 5.64 -7.90
CA HIS A 122 -17.78 6.29 -6.65
C HIS A 122 -16.74 5.56 -5.79
N ALA A 123 -16.08 4.51 -6.29
CA ALA A 123 -15.07 3.78 -5.51
C ALA A 123 -13.73 4.55 -5.39
N ASP A 124 -12.93 4.23 -4.38
CA ASP A 124 -11.58 4.80 -4.18
C ASP A 124 -10.51 3.70 -4.18
N PHE A 125 -9.58 3.79 -5.13
CA PHE A 125 -8.46 2.87 -5.34
C PHE A 125 -7.11 3.55 -5.14
N PHE A 126 -7.05 4.54 -4.26
CA PHE A 126 -5.85 5.31 -3.99
C PHE A 126 -4.60 4.44 -3.78
N GLY A 127 -3.55 4.71 -4.57
CA GLY A 127 -2.25 4.03 -4.45
C GLY A 127 -2.24 2.54 -4.84
N SER A 128 -3.33 2.00 -5.38
CA SER A 128 -3.43 0.59 -5.76
C SER A 128 -2.64 0.26 -7.04
N ASN A 129 -2.24 -1.01 -7.20
CA ASN A 129 -1.49 -1.46 -8.37
C ASN A 129 -2.38 -2.28 -9.32
N PHE A 130 -2.60 -1.77 -10.52
CA PHE A 130 -3.38 -2.37 -11.61
C PHE A 130 -2.52 -2.72 -12.82
N THR A 131 -1.23 -2.99 -12.63
CA THR A 131 -0.34 -3.35 -13.73
C THR A 131 -0.91 -4.55 -14.49
N ASN A 132 -1.03 -4.44 -15.82
CA ASN A 132 -1.63 -5.46 -16.70
C ASN A 132 -3.10 -5.82 -16.40
N ALA A 133 -3.85 -5.00 -15.65
CA ALA A 133 -5.26 -5.26 -15.35
C ALA A 133 -6.17 -4.97 -16.57
N ASP A 134 -7.31 -5.65 -16.65
CA ASP A 134 -8.28 -5.44 -17.73
C ASP A 134 -9.54 -4.70 -17.24
N PHE A 135 -9.76 -3.48 -17.72
CA PHE A 135 -10.94 -2.67 -17.40
C PHE A 135 -11.97 -2.64 -18.53
N THR A 136 -11.95 -3.58 -19.48
CA THR A 136 -12.91 -3.60 -20.61
C THR A 136 -14.35 -3.42 -20.13
N ASN A 137 -15.01 -2.35 -20.57
CA ASN A 137 -16.39 -1.98 -20.21
C ASN A 137 -16.67 -1.79 -18.70
N ALA A 138 -15.65 -1.66 -17.86
CA ALA A 138 -15.84 -1.31 -16.46
C ALA A 138 -16.44 0.10 -16.31
N ASN A 139 -17.43 0.26 -15.44
CA ASN A 139 -17.97 1.57 -15.09
C ASN A 139 -17.13 2.21 -13.98
N LEU A 140 -16.39 3.26 -14.33
CA LEU A 140 -15.45 3.98 -13.46
C LEU A 140 -15.92 5.43 -13.15
N ASN A 141 -17.22 5.70 -13.28
CA ASN A 141 -17.79 7.01 -13.01
C ASN A 141 -17.51 7.44 -11.57
N GLN A 142 -16.99 8.65 -11.38
CA GLN A 142 -16.66 9.21 -10.07
C GLN A 142 -15.64 8.38 -9.25
N THR A 143 -14.96 7.42 -9.87
CA THR A 143 -13.92 6.61 -9.21
C THR A 143 -12.63 7.41 -9.04
N SER A 144 -11.92 7.20 -7.94
CA SER A 144 -10.57 7.72 -7.73
C SER A 144 -9.53 6.63 -7.97
N LEU A 145 -8.63 6.88 -8.92
CA LEU A 145 -7.41 6.12 -9.19
C LEU A 145 -6.17 6.98 -8.86
N SER A 146 -6.30 7.93 -7.95
CA SER A 146 -5.20 8.82 -7.63
C SER A 146 -4.02 8.00 -7.09
N TYR A 147 -2.83 8.26 -7.62
CA TYR A 147 -1.58 7.61 -7.26
C TYR A 147 -1.50 6.10 -7.56
N SER A 148 -2.44 5.54 -8.33
CA SER A 148 -2.42 4.12 -8.70
C SER A 148 -1.43 3.82 -9.83
N ASN A 149 -1.00 2.56 -9.98
CA ASN A 149 -0.22 2.13 -11.14
C ASN A 149 -1.14 1.43 -12.16
N LEU A 150 -1.36 2.02 -13.35
CA LEU A 150 -2.16 1.44 -14.45
C LEU A 150 -1.28 0.94 -15.61
N PHE A 151 0.03 0.77 -15.41
CA PHE A 151 0.95 0.40 -16.48
C PHE A 151 0.48 -0.85 -17.24
N ASN A 152 0.43 -0.75 -18.56
CA ASN A 152 -0.04 -1.80 -19.48
C ASN A 152 -1.45 -2.35 -19.16
N SER A 153 -2.28 -1.62 -18.41
CA SER A 153 -3.67 -1.98 -18.20
C SER A 153 -4.54 -1.58 -19.39
N ASN A 154 -5.64 -2.31 -19.59
CA ASN A 154 -6.62 -2.00 -20.63
C ASN A 154 -7.71 -1.06 -20.09
N ILE A 155 -7.37 0.22 -19.93
CA ILE A 155 -8.31 1.30 -19.61
C ILE A 155 -8.36 2.30 -20.75
N SER A 156 -9.57 2.60 -21.24
CA SER A 156 -9.76 3.51 -22.38
C SER A 156 -9.67 4.98 -21.98
N SER A 157 -9.34 5.85 -22.93
CA SER A 157 -9.34 7.30 -22.72
C SER A 157 -10.71 7.85 -22.31
N ALA A 158 -11.81 7.21 -22.73
CA ALA A 158 -13.16 7.59 -22.31
C ALA A 158 -13.39 7.28 -20.82
N GLN A 159 -12.92 6.12 -20.35
CA GLN A 159 -12.97 5.75 -18.93
C GLN A 159 -12.11 6.68 -18.07
N LEU A 160 -10.89 7.00 -18.50
CA LEU A 160 -10.03 7.96 -17.78
C LEU A 160 -10.71 9.32 -17.57
N LYS A 161 -11.46 9.81 -18.57
CA LYS A 161 -12.22 11.07 -18.48
C LYS A 161 -13.41 11.01 -17.52
N SER A 162 -13.93 9.82 -17.23
CA SER A 162 -15.06 9.63 -16.31
C SER A 162 -14.67 9.56 -14.83
N LEU A 163 -13.36 9.40 -14.57
CA LEU A 163 -12.82 9.33 -13.22
C LEU A 163 -13.02 10.66 -12.49
N LYS A 164 -13.24 10.56 -11.18
CA LYS A 164 -13.18 11.73 -10.28
C LYS A 164 -11.77 12.29 -10.20
N SER A 165 -10.77 11.40 -10.12
CA SER A 165 -9.36 11.77 -10.07
C SER A 165 -8.45 10.59 -10.37
N TYR A 166 -7.39 10.83 -11.14
CA TYR A 166 -6.26 9.92 -11.33
C TYR A 166 -4.93 10.67 -11.15
N ASN A 167 -4.94 11.73 -10.33
CA ASN A 167 -3.74 12.49 -9.99
C ASN A 167 -2.61 11.56 -9.57
N CYS A 168 -1.47 11.64 -10.23
CA CYS A 168 -0.28 10.86 -9.94
C CYS A 168 -0.38 9.38 -10.25
N ALA A 169 -1.41 8.97 -11.00
CA ALA A 169 -1.45 7.63 -11.54
C ALA A 169 -0.40 7.46 -12.64
N ILE A 170 0.21 6.27 -12.70
CA ILE A 170 0.92 5.82 -13.89
C ILE A 170 -0.15 5.36 -14.87
N LEU A 171 -0.18 5.91 -16.08
CA LEU A 171 -1.12 5.51 -17.12
C LEU A 171 -0.66 4.23 -17.84
N PRO A 172 -1.51 3.61 -18.68
CA PRO A 172 -1.17 2.41 -19.43
C PRO A 172 0.13 2.49 -20.23
N ASN A 173 0.49 3.67 -20.72
CA ASN A 173 1.72 3.92 -21.47
C ASN A 173 2.96 4.20 -20.58
N GLY A 174 2.81 4.19 -19.24
CA GLY A 174 3.88 4.51 -18.29
C GLY A 174 4.02 5.98 -17.93
N GLU A 175 3.24 6.88 -18.55
CA GLU A 175 3.29 8.31 -18.22
C GLU A 175 2.58 8.61 -16.90
N VAL A 176 3.06 9.62 -16.17
CA VAL A 176 2.43 10.07 -14.91
C VAL A 176 1.76 11.41 -15.13
N PHE A 177 0.46 11.52 -14.87
CA PHE A 177 -0.30 12.76 -15.05
C PHE A 177 -0.98 13.22 -13.76
N ASP A 178 -1.13 14.54 -13.60
CA ASP A 178 -2.24 15.10 -12.81
C ASP A 178 -3.49 15.31 -13.69
N ASN A 179 -4.66 15.49 -13.08
CA ASN A 179 -5.95 15.70 -13.76
C ASN A 179 -5.95 16.95 -14.68
N ASN A 180 -4.92 17.80 -14.60
CA ASN A 180 -4.75 19.02 -15.39
C ASN A 180 -3.63 18.88 -16.45
N GLY A 181 -3.11 17.67 -16.68
CA GLY A 181 -2.05 17.44 -17.66
C GLY A 181 -0.67 17.93 -17.22
N LYS A 182 -0.48 18.26 -15.93
CA LYS A 182 0.78 18.76 -15.37
C LYS A 182 1.43 17.66 -14.52
N PHE A 183 2.75 17.51 -14.62
CA PHE A 183 3.53 16.69 -13.69
C PHE A 183 3.60 17.43 -12.36
N ASN A 184 2.66 17.21 -11.43
CA ASN A 184 2.73 17.86 -10.11
C ASN A 184 2.35 16.95 -8.94
N CYS A 185 2.97 15.78 -8.93
CA CYS A 185 3.01 14.86 -7.81
C CYS A 185 4.20 15.25 -6.94
N LEU A 186 4.03 16.31 -6.14
CA LEU A 186 5.09 17.05 -5.42
C LEU A 186 6.36 16.25 -5.11
N ILE A 187 7.38 16.39 -5.99
CA ILE A 187 8.84 16.61 -5.78
C ILE A 187 9.48 16.87 -7.17
N PRO A 188 10.47 17.77 -7.29
CA PRO A 188 10.85 18.40 -8.56
C PRO A 188 11.67 17.44 -9.43
N ILE A 189 10.99 16.85 -10.41
CA ILE A 189 11.63 16.07 -11.49
C ILE A 189 12.59 16.94 -12.32
N LYS A 190 12.52 18.28 -12.21
CA LYS A 190 13.27 19.19 -13.09
C LYS A 190 14.71 19.54 -12.67
N GLU A 191 15.19 19.10 -11.51
CA GLU A 191 16.58 19.38 -11.08
C GLU A 191 17.42 18.11 -10.81
N ALA A 192 16.79 16.96 -10.49
CA ALA A 192 17.55 15.72 -10.24
C ALA A 192 17.90 14.97 -11.55
N VAL A 193 17.02 14.99 -12.56
CA VAL A 193 17.20 14.17 -13.77
C VAL A 193 18.07 14.85 -14.83
N THR A 194 18.12 16.19 -14.85
CA THR A 194 18.92 16.99 -15.79
C THR A 194 20.42 17.00 -15.47
N GLN A 195 20.85 16.58 -14.27
CA GLN A 195 22.27 16.41 -13.95
C GLN A 195 22.80 14.99 -14.19
N ALA A 196 21.94 13.97 -14.19
CA ALA A 196 22.36 12.58 -14.35
C ALA A 196 22.41 12.10 -15.82
N SER A 197 21.75 12.81 -16.75
CA SER A 197 21.53 12.30 -18.11
C SER A 197 22.15 13.14 -19.24
N SER A 198 22.83 14.26 -18.98
CA SER A 198 23.50 15.01 -20.04
C SER A 198 25.02 14.85 -20.03
N LYS A 199 25.48 13.94 -20.91
CA LYS A 199 26.75 13.96 -21.65
C LYS A 199 28.04 13.69 -20.86
N ASN A 200 28.72 12.62 -21.29
CA ASN A 200 30.18 12.52 -21.46
C ASN A 200 30.98 13.70 -20.89
N HIS A 201 31.41 13.67 -19.62
CA HIS A 201 32.53 14.50 -19.19
C HIS A 201 33.29 13.88 -18.01
N LYS A 202 34.55 13.52 -18.31
CA LYS A 202 35.67 13.61 -17.38
C LYS A 202 35.73 15.04 -16.82
N ALA A 203 34.94 15.36 -15.81
CA ALA A 203 35.04 16.62 -15.08
C ALA A 203 35.11 16.31 -13.58
N LYS A 204 36.30 16.52 -13.01
CA LYS A 204 36.54 16.56 -11.56
C LYS A 204 35.62 17.63 -10.94
N LEU A 205 34.52 17.21 -10.31
CA LEU A 205 33.71 18.07 -9.45
C LEU A 205 34.38 18.15 -8.07
N LYS A 206 35.12 19.23 -7.86
CA LYS A 206 35.57 19.71 -6.54
C LYS A 206 34.36 20.27 -5.78
N THR A 207 33.64 19.47 -4.98
CA THR A 207 32.93 19.93 -3.78
C THR A 207 32.74 18.74 -2.83
N GLY A 208 33.01 18.93 -1.54
CA GLY A 208 32.90 17.88 -0.51
C GLY A 208 31.48 17.48 -0.12
N LEU A 209 30.59 17.27 -1.10
CA LEU A 209 29.26 16.71 -0.90
C LEU A 209 29.34 15.20 -1.14
N SER A 210 29.23 14.38 -0.08
CA SER A 210 29.10 12.93 -0.25
C SER A 210 27.73 12.65 -0.89
N TYR A 211 27.77 11.93 -2.00
CA TYR A 211 26.64 11.33 -2.71
C TYR A 211 26.82 9.82 -2.62
N SER A 212 25.74 9.07 -2.79
CA SER A 212 25.73 7.61 -2.91
C SER A 212 26.95 7.07 -3.65
N SER A 213 27.60 6.07 -3.08
CA SER A 213 28.76 5.40 -3.65
C SER A 213 28.35 4.66 -4.94
N PRO A 214 28.94 4.99 -6.11
CA PRO A 214 28.61 4.30 -7.35
C PRO A 214 28.91 2.80 -7.33
N THR A 215 29.91 2.38 -6.55
CA THR A 215 30.22 0.96 -6.34
C THR A 215 29.16 0.27 -5.51
N ASP A 216 28.64 0.96 -4.49
CA ASP A 216 27.62 0.41 -3.58
C ASP A 216 26.27 0.33 -4.30
N ILE A 217 25.91 1.34 -5.10
CA ILE A 217 24.71 1.30 -5.95
C ILE A 217 24.79 0.12 -6.91
N LYS A 218 25.90 0.00 -7.66
CA LYS A 218 26.04 -1.09 -8.63
C LYS A 218 25.95 -2.44 -7.95
N HIS A 219 26.61 -2.59 -6.79
CA HIS A 219 26.53 -3.81 -6.01
C HIS A 219 25.10 -4.10 -5.57
N PHE A 220 24.41 -3.12 -5.00
CA PHE A 220 23.02 -3.26 -4.55
C PHE A 220 22.07 -3.60 -5.70
N ASP A 221 22.20 -2.97 -6.86
CA ASP A 221 21.35 -3.25 -8.03
C ASP A 221 21.55 -4.69 -8.54
N GLU A 222 22.77 -5.22 -8.44
CA GLU A 222 23.11 -6.58 -8.87
C GLU A 222 22.70 -7.65 -7.84
N THR A 223 22.82 -7.36 -6.54
CA THR A 223 22.71 -8.37 -5.48
C THR A 223 21.49 -8.21 -4.59
N LYS A 224 20.87 -7.02 -4.54
CA LYS A 224 19.88 -6.58 -3.54
C LYS A 224 20.42 -6.64 -2.10
N GLU A 225 21.72 -6.74 -1.94
CA GLU A 225 22.41 -6.77 -0.65
C GLU A 225 23.41 -5.62 -0.59
N CYS A 226 23.40 -4.88 0.51
CA CYS A 226 24.32 -3.79 0.76
C CYS A 226 24.38 -3.50 2.26
N GLN A 227 25.32 -4.14 2.96
CA GLN A 227 25.55 -3.88 4.38
C GLN A 227 26.58 -2.76 4.57
N ALA A 228 26.26 -1.78 5.40
CA ALA A 228 27.12 -0.61 5.67
C ALA A 228 27.49 0.21 4.42
N CYS A 229 26.58 0.27 3.45
CA CYS A 229 26.76 1.01 2.20
C CYS A 229 26.39 2.49 2.31
N ASP A 230 26.95 3.31 1.44
CA ASP A 230 26.48 4.67 1.18
C ASP A 230 25.53 4.68 -0.03
N LEU A 231 24.23 4.65 0.26
CA LEU A 231 23.13 4.82 -0.68
C LEU A 231 22.44 6.20 -0.47
N SER A 232 23.13 7.16 0.15
CA SER A 232 22.56 8.45 0.49
C SER A 232 22.24 9.25 -0.77
N LYS A 233 21.11 9.96 -0.77
CA LYS A 233 20.59 10.73 -1.91
C LYS A 233 20.34 9.92 -3.18
N HIS A 234 20.40 8.58 -3.11
CA HIS A 234 20.09 7.75 -4.27
C HIS A 234 18.60 7.85 -4.63
N TYR A 235 18.30 7.75 -5.91
CA TYR A 235 16.93 7.70 -6.42
C TYR A 235 16.63 6.25 -6.84
N PHE A 236 15.99 5.52 -5.94
CA PHE A 236 15.55 4.16 -6.21
C PHE A 236 14.34 4.17 -7.15
N CYS A 237 14.28 3.17 -8.03
CA CYS A 237 13.16 2.96 -8.94
C CYS A 237 12.98 4.10 -9.93
N SER A 238 14.10 4.57 -10.51
CA SER A 238 14.08 5.58 -11.58
C SER A 238 13.35 5.12 -12.84
N TRP A 239 13.21 3.80 -13.02
CA TRP A 239 12.54 3.16 -14.15
C TRP A 239 11.44 2.22 -13.64
N PHE A 240 10.41 2.79 -12.99
CA PHE A 240 9.13 2.17 -12.61
C PHE A 240 9.13 0.68 -12.21
N ASN A 241 8.73 0.40 -10.97
CA ASN A 241 8.39 -0.95 -10.48
C ASN A 241 9.59 -1.89 -10.26
N ASP A 242 10.76 -1.35 -9.91
CA ASP A 242 11.91 -2.15 -9.50
C ASP A 242 11.59 -2.93 -8.20
N ASP A 243 11.91 -4.23 -8.23
CA ASP A 243 11.65 -5.16 -7.14
C ASP A 243 12.90 -5.46 -6.31
N PHE A 244 12.97 -4.82 -5.15
CA PHE A 244 13.95 -5.02 -4.09
C PHE A 244 13.37 -5.82 -2.91
N SER A 245 12.34 -6.64 -3.14
CA SER A 245 11.81 -7.53 -2.11
C SER A 245 12.91 -8.42 -1.51
N GLY A 246 12.89 -8.53 -0.17
CA GLY A 246 13.88 -9.27 0.60
C GLY A 246 15.27 -8.62 0.68
N ALA A 247 15.47 -7.43 0.10
CA ALA A 247 16.76 -6.75 0.11
C ALA A 247 17.35 -6.59 1.52
N ILE A 248 18.66 -6.77 1.65
CA ILE A 248 19.39 -6.66 2.92
C ILE A 248 20.25 -5.41 2.87
N ILE A 249 19.85 -4.37 3.61
CA ILE A 249 20.43 -3.03 3.54
C ILE A 249 20.83 -2.54 4.93
N ASP A 250 21.21 -3.48 5.79
CA ASP A 250 21.49 -3.23 7.20
C ASP A 250 22.70 -2.30 7.40
N SER A 251 22.62 -1.44 8.41
CA SER A 251 23.67 -0.49 8.81
C SER A 251 24.06 0.52 7.72
N SER A 252 23.23 0.70 6.69
CA SER A 252 23.55 1.55 5.55
C SER A 252 23.05 2.98 5.69
N ASP A 253 23.66 3.89 4.94
CA ASP A 253 23.24 5.28 4.83
C ASP A 253 22.31 5.45 3.62
N LEU A 254 21.05 5.79 3.89
CA LEU A 254 20.01 6.11 2.92
C LEU A 254 19.46 7.52 3.17
N ARG A 255 20.22 8.41 3.80
CA ARG A 255 19.74 9.77 4.09
C ARG A 255 19.43 10.50 2.79
N GLN A 256 18.33 11.26 2.78
CA GLN A 256 17.90 12.07 1.64
C GLN A 256 17.63 11.29 0.35
N SER A 257 17.54 9.96 0.39
CA SER A 257 17.18 9.17 -0.78
C SER A 257 15.71 9.32 -1.13
N THR A 258 15.37 8.97 -2.37
CA THR A 258 13.98 8.89 -2.83
C THR A 258 13.68 7.47 -3.27
N PHE A 259 12.57 6.94 -2.78
CA PHE A 259 11.97 5.68 -3.19
C PHE A 259 10.62 6.04 -3.78
N SER A 260 10.46 5.85 -5.08
CA SER A 260 9.20 6.17 -5.75
C SER A 260 8.70 4.93 -6.45
N GLN A 261 7.59 4.38 -5.97
CA GLN A 261 6.96 3.19 -6.55
C GLN A 261 7.88 1.96 -6.54
N CYS A 262 8.61 1.79 -5.45
CA CYS A 262 9.50 0.67 -5.23
C CYS A 262 8.85 -0.47 -4.49
N ASN A 263 9.32 -1.70 -4.72
CA ASN A 263 8.99 -2.83 -3.86
C ASN A 263 10.18 -3.21 -2.96
N PHE A 264 10.02 -3.03 -1.64
CA PHE A 264 10.94 -3.42 -0.56
C PHE A 264 10.22 -4.34 0.45
N LEU A 265 9.26 -5.13 -0.03
CA LEU A 265 8.56 -6.14 0.74
C LEU A 265 9.56 -7.03 1.48
N SER A 266 9.39 -7.21 2.79
CA SER A 266 10.22 -8.08 3.63
C SER A 266 11.72 -7.74 3.64
N SER A 267 12.11 -6.53 3.22
CA SER A 267 13.51 -6.08 3.26
C SER A 267 13.99 -5.79 4.69
N LYS A 268 15.30 -5.77 4.89
CA LYS A 268 15.96 -5.44 6.16
C LYS A 268 16.73 -4.15 6.03
N LEU A 269 16.38 -3.18 6.86
CA LEU A 269 17.05 -1.88 6.97
C LEU A 269 17.33 -1.61 8.45
N THR A 270 17.87 -2.59 9.18
CA THR A 270 18.18 -2.44 10.60
C THR A 270 19.39 -1.54 10.79
N ASN A 271 19.46 -0.81 11.91
CA ASN A 271 20.57 0.09 12.25
C ASN A 271 20.92 1.13 11.15
N SER A 272 19.98 1.43 10.26
CA SER A 272 20.22 2.22 9.05
C SER A 272 19.87 3.70 9.24
N LEU A 273 20.52 4.58 8.48
CA LEU A 273 20.25 6.02 8.49
C LEU A 273 19.34 6.38 7.32
N VAL A 274 18.06 6.60 7.56
CA VAL A 274 17.05 6.84 6.50
C VAL A 274 16.43 8.24 6.64
N SER A 275 17.14 9.17 7.29
CA SER A 275 16.59 10.49 7.65
C SER A 275 16.43 11.40 6.43
N ASN A 276 15.36 12.19 6.39
CA ASN A 276 14.96 13.05 5.26
C ASN A 276 14.71 12.30 3.94
N ALA A 277 14.51 10.97 4.00
CA ALA A 277 14.18 10.19 2.82
C ALA A 277 12.72 10.44 2.41
N LYS A 278 12.44 10.24 1.12
CA LYS A 278 11.09 10.38 0.55
C LYS A 278 10.67 9.04 -0.01
N ILE A 279 9.70 8.42 0.65
CA ILE A 279 9.14 7.12 0.30
C ILE A 279 7.73 7.39 -0.23
N LEU A 280 7.56 7.25 -1.53
CA LEU A 280 6.35 7.60 -2.24
C LEU A 280 5.84 6.32 -2.89
N LEU A 281 4.58 5.96 -2.64
CA LEU A 281 3.90 4.88 -3.37
C LEU A 281 4.63 3.54 -3.33
N SER A 282 5.41 3.30 -2.28
CA SER A 282 6.30 2.15 -2.25
C SER A 282 5.78 1.10 -1.29
N ASN A 283 6.04 -0.16 -1.61
CA ASN A 283 5.75 -1.29 -0.77
C ASN A 283 6.92 -1.55 0.17
N PHE A 284 6.68 -1.44 1.46
CA PHE A 284 7.60 -1.70 2.57
C PHE A 284 6.91 -2.59 3.62
N MET A 285 5.95 -3.42 3.20
CA MET A 285 5.28 -4.37 4.11
C MET A 285 6.29 -5.37 4.66
N HIS A 286 6.12 -5.78 5.92
CA HIS A 286 7.04 -6.68 6.65
C HIS A 286 8.51 -6.21 6.71
N THR A 287 8.82 -4.96 6.32
CA THR A 287 10.18 -4.45 6.36
C THR A 287 10.65 -4.24 7.80
N ASN A 288 11.91 -4.57 8.08
CA ASN A 288 12.51 -4.34 9.39
C ASN A 288 13.36 -3.04 9.44
N PHE A 289 12.88 -2.03 10.16
CA PHE A 289 13.58 -0.76 10.44
C PHE A 289 14.13 -0.67 11.87
N GLN A 290 14.31 -1.79 12.57
CA GLN A 290 14.76 -1.82 13.96
C GLN A 290 16.05 -1.04 14.17
N ASN A 291 16.07 -0.24 15.24
CA ASN A 291 17.20 0.63 15.62
C ASN A 291 17.60 1.70 14.59
N SER A 292 16.80 1.90 13.54
CA SER A 292 17.11 2.84 12.46
C SER A 292 16.68 4.27 12.78
N LYS A 293 17.15 5.22 11.98
CA LYS A 293 16.82 6.65 12.13
C LYS A 293 16.11 7.19 10.90
N LEU A 294 14.79 7.36 11.00
CA LEU A 294 13.88 7.81 9.96
C LEU A 294 13.39 9.26 10.20
N ASP A 295 14.11 10.02 11.03
CA ASP A 295 13.74 11.40 11.37
C ASP A 295 13.53 12.25 10.10
N TYR A 296 12.48 13.07 10.11
CA TYR A 296 12.11 14.00 9.02
C TYR A 296 11.75 13.34 7.67
N SER A 297 11.68 12.02 7.60
CA SER A 297 11.32 11.33 6.37
C SER A 297 9.82 11.43 6.08
N GLU A 298 9.46 11.24 4.82
CA GLU A 298 8.09 11.34 4.33
C GLU A 298 7.69 10.06 3.61
N PHE A 299 6.67 9.40 4.14
CA PHE A 299 5.98 8.24 3.57
C PHE A 299 4.62 8.71 3.08
N LEU A 300 4.50 8.90 1.77
CA LEU A 300 3.23 9.24 1.13
C LEU A 300 2.67 7.98 0.48
N ALA A 301 1.43 7.63 0.82
CA ALA A 301 0.69 6.59 0.12
C ALA A 301 1.46 5.27 0.00
N SER A 302 2.19 4.90 1.05
CA SER A 302 3.11 3.75 1.04
C SER A 302 2.58 2.64 1.95
N HIS A 303 2.98 1.40 1.68
CA HIS A 303 2.49 0.21 2.38
C HIS A 303 3.55 -0.21 3.39
N LEU A 304 3.23 -0.18 4.68
CA LEU A 304 4.16 -0.53 5.76
C LEU A 304 3.48 -1.44 6.81
N SER A 305 2.44 -2.18 6.41
CA SER A 305 1.81 -3.14 7.30
C SER A 305 2.81 -4.17 7.79
N GLU A 306 2.68 -4.52 9.07
CA GLU A 306 3.51 -5.53 9.74
C GLU A 306 5.03 -5.23 9.72
N SER A 307 5.41 -4.01 9.36
CA SER A 307 6.80 -3.56 9.44
C SER A 307 7.22 -3.31 10.89
N SER A 308 8.49 -3.53 11.20
CA SER A 308 9.02 -3.26 12.54
C SER A 308 9.75 -1.93 12.59
N PHE A 309 9.24 -1.01 13.41
CA PHE A 309 9.84 0.25 13.82
C PHE A 309 10.34 0.19 15.29
N LYS A 310 10.65 -1.01 15.80
CA LYS A 310 11.07 -1.16 17.19
C LYS A 310 12.38 -0.43 17.45
N ASN A 311 12.41 0.38 18.51
CA ASN A 311 13.54 1.26 18.87
C ASN A 311 13.97 2.19 17.72
N THR A 312 13.08 2.50 16.78
CA THR A 312 13.36 3.39 15.65
C THR A 312 13.11 4.85 16.04
N SER A 313 13.99 5.76 15.60
CA SER A 313 13.73 7.20 15.70
C SER A 313 12.86 7.66 14.53
N LEU A 314 11.69 8.19 14.84
CA LEU A 314 10.65 8.66 13.91
C LEU A 314 10.29 10.12 14.17
N LYS A 315 11.26 10.94 14.60
CA LYS A 315 10.97 12.33 14.97
C LYS A 315 10.53 13.11 13.74
N LYS A 316 9.36 13.75 13.84
CA LYS A 316 8.77 14.57 12.76
C LYS A 316 8.65 13.83 11.42
N VAL A 317 8.58 12.50 11.44
CA VAL A 317 8.26 11.71 10.25
C VAL A 317 6.83 12.01 9.80
N LYS A 318 6.56 11.91 8.51
CA LYS A 318 5.21 12.05 7.96
C LYS A 318 4.78 10.72 7.35
N PHE A 319 3.73 10.12 7.86
CA PHE A 319 2.98 9.04 7.25
C PHE A 319 1.65 9.61 6.76
N ILE A 320 1.60 9.98 5.48
CA ILE A 320 0.42 10.60 4.86
C ILE A 320 -0.25 9.58 3.97
N LYS A 321 -1.51 9.22 4.26
CA LYS A 321 -2.27 8.20 3.51
C LYS A 321 -1.55 6.85 3.39
N SER A 322 -0.64 6.57 4.33
CA SER A 322 0.18 5.35 4.33
C SER A 322 -0.44 4.32 5.26
N ASN A 323 -0.26 3.05 4.93
CA ASN A 323 -0.71 1.97 5.79
C ASN A 323 0.40 1.50 6.73
N LEU A 324 0.04 1.35 7.99
CA LEU A 324 0.89 0.93 9.10
C LEU A 324 0.12 -0.09 9.97
N SER A 325 -0.87 -0.79 9.40
CA SER A 325 -1.63 -1.81 10.12
C SER A 325 -0.69 -2.87 10.69
N SER A 326 -0.92 -3.28 11.93
CA SER A 326 -0.16 -4.33 12.61
C SER A 326 1.36 -4.07 12.72
N SER A 327 1.84 -2.85 12.46
CA SER A 327 3.26 -2.52 12.58
C SER A 327 3.72 -2.40 14.04
N ASP A 328 4.98 -2.71 14.30
CA ASP A 328 5.60 -2.69 15.63
C ASP A 328 6.39 -1.39 15.89
N PHE A 329 5.82 -0.46 16.63
CA PHE A 329 6.39 0.77 17.18
C PHE A 329 6.89 0.65 18.63
N SER A 330 7.18 -0.56 19.15
CA SER A 330 7.72 -0.72 20.51
C SER A 330 8.97 0.13 20.70
N ASP A 331 8.99 0.97 21.72
CA ASP A 331 10.11 1.89 22.03
C ASP A 331 10.43 2.91 20.90
N ALA A 332 9.59 3.04 19.89
CA ALA A 332 9.79 3.99 18.80
C ALA A 332 9.57 5.43 19.27
N ASN A 333 10.42 6.34 18.80
CA ASN A 333 10.30 7.77 19.11
C ASN A 333 9.50 8.52 18.04
N VAL A 334 8.20 8.67 18.25
CA VAL A 334 7.29 9.36 17.31
C VAL A 334 7.08 10.85 17.61
N GLN A 335 8.02 11.50 18.31
CA GLN A 335 7.87 12.92 18.69
C GLN A 335 7.65 13.81 17.46
N GLY A 336 6.49 14.47 17.41
CA GLY A 336 6.12 15.38 16.34
C GLY A 336 5.76 14.70 15.01
N ALA A 337 5.59 13.37 15.00
CA ALA A 337 5.19 12.62 13.81
C ALA A 337 3.78 13.04 13.31
N ILE A 338 3.54 12.91 12.01
CA ILE A 338 2.25 13.21 11.38
C ILE A 338 1.71 11.91 10.77
N PHE A 339 0.55 11.43 11.21
CA PHE A 339 -0.12 10.22 10.69
C PHE A 339 -1.38 10.56 9.89
N LYS A 340 -1.35 11.66 9.13
CA LYS A 340 -2.54 12.18 8.45
C LYS A 340 -3.11 11.14 7.46
N ARG A 341 -4.37 10.76 7.62
CA ARG A 341 -5.04 9.74 6.79
C ARG A 341 -4.34 8.38 6.80
N ALA A 342 -3.47 8.11 7.77
CA ALA A 342 -2.79 6.82 7.88
C ALA A 342 -3.74 5.75 8.42
N ILE A 343 -3.48 4.49 8.11
CA ILE A 343 -4.19 3.34 8.68
C ILE A 343 -3.26 2.70 9.70
N LEU A 344 -3.66 2.65 10.97
CA LEU A 344 -2.84 2.18 12.10
C LEU A 344 -3.46 0.96 12.80
N ILE A 345 -4.49 0.34 12.22
CA ILE A 345 -5.26 -0.74 12.86
C ILE A 345 -4.31 -1.84 13.36
N GLY A 346 -4.43 -2.21 14.64
CA GLY A 346 -3.60 -3.26 15.23
C GLY A 346 -2.12 -2.91 15.43
N SER A 347 -1.65 -1.73 15.02
CA SER A 347 -0.29 -1.29 15.34
C SER A 347 -0.13 -1.06 16.84
N ASN A 348 1.06 -1.34 17.39
CA ASN A 348 1.27 -1.27 18.85
C ASN A 348 1.73 0.13 19.35
N LEU A 349 1.16 1.20 18.79
CA LEU A 349 1.37 2.55 19.32
C LEU A 349 0.67 2.72 20.67
N THR A 350 1.43 3.14 21.68
CA THR A 350 0.87 3.48 23.00
C THR A 350 0.12 4.81 22.99
N ASN A 351 -0.82 5.00 23.92
CA ASN A 351 -1.50 6.28 24.11
C ASN A 351 -0.54 7.46 24.34
N LYS A 352 0.61 7.21 24.99
CA LYS A 352 1.66 8.22 25.18
C LYS A 352 2.31 8.61 23.85
N GLN A 353 2.62 7.63 23.00
CA GLN A 353 3.17 7.88 21.67
C GLN A 353 2.18 8.65 20.78
N LEU A 354 0.90 8.27 20.78
CA LEU A 354 -0.14 8.98 20.03
C LEU A 354 -0.28 10.45 20.45
N LYS A 355 -0.19 10.75 21.76
CA LYS A 355 -0.19 12.13 22.27
C LYS A 355 1.04 12.94 21.86
N ASN A 356 2.17 12.28 21.62
CA ASN A 356 3.41 12.92 21.18
C ASN A 356 3.44 13.16 19.66
N ALA A 357 2.53 12.54 18.90
CA ALA A 357 2.37 12.84 17.49
C ALA A 357 1.80 14.26 17.32
N LYS A 358 2.25 14.96 16.27
CA LYS A 358 1.78 16.29 15.92
C LYS A 358 0.36 16.28 15.34
N SER A 359 0.02 15.25 14.58
CA SER A 359 -1.29 15.15 13.94
C SER A 359 -1.66 13.69 13.68
N LEU A 360 -2.93 13.39 13.92
CA LEU A 360 -3.60 12.12 13.61
C LEU A 360 -4.79 12.37 12.66
N ALA A 361 -4.84 13.53 11.98
CA ALA A 361 -6.04 13.95 11.26
C ALA A 361 -6.50 12.90 10.25
N CYS A 362 -7.77 12.47 10.35
CA CYS A 362 -8.38 11.45 9.50
C CYS A 362 -7.69 10.08 9.49
N SER A 363 -6.84 9.75 10.46
CA SER A 363 -6.23 8.43 10.55
C SER A 363 -7.20 7.39 11.12
N VAL A 364 -7.10 6.14 10.70
CA VAL A 364 -7.70 5.02 11.45
C VAL A 364 -6.72 4.60 12.53
N LEU A 365 -7.12 4.70 13.80
CA LEU A 365 -6.29 4.46 14.97
C LEU A 365 -6.06 2.95 15.22
N PRO A 366 -5.13 2.59 16.11
CA PRO A 366 -4.88 1.19 16.49
C PRO A 366 -6.12 0.38 16.90
N ASP A 367 -7.09 1.03 17.56
CA ASP A 367 -8.35 0.41 17.98
C ASP A 367 -9.43 0.39 16.89
N GLY A 368 -9.08 0.79 15.66
CA GLY A 368 -9.98 0.84 14.51
C GLY A 368 -10.84 2.11 14.43
N LYS A 369 -10.76 3.04 15.39
CA LYS A 369 -11.56 4.27 15.34
C LYS A 369 -10.96 5.31 14.41
N LEU A 370 -11.82 6.05 13.74
CA LEU A 370 -11.41 7.20 12.93
C LEU A 370 -11.07 8.40 13.82
N ALA A 371 -9.89 8.96 13.65
CA ALA A 371 -9.49 10.22 14.28
C ALA A 371 -10.18 11.41 13.59
N PRO A 372 -10.49 12.49 14.33
CA PRO A 372 -11.18 13.64 13.77
C PRO A 372 -10.37 14.32 12.67
N ALA A 373 -11.08 15.03 11.79
CA ALA A 373 -10.44 15.88 10.79
C ALA A 373 -9.69 17.04 11.44
N ALA A 374 -8.68 17.56 10.74
CA ALA A 374 -8.17 18.89 11.06
C ALA A 374 -9.21 19.95 10.67
N GLU A 375 -9.12 21.12 11.28
CA GLU A 375 -10.00 22.25 10.97
C GLU A 375 -9.95 22.58 9.47
N GLY A 376 -11.13 22.62 8.83
CA GLY A 376 -11.26 22.84 7.38
C GLY A 376 -11.03 21.60 6.50
N GLU A 377 -10.85 20.41 7.07
CA GLU A 377 -10.72 19.17 6.33
C GLU A 377 -11.91 18.21 6.54
N TYR A 378 -12.13 17.32 5.57
CA TYR A 378 -13.10 16.23 5.68
C TYR A 378 -12.40 14.90 5.53
N CYS A 379 -12.76 13.95 6.40
CA CYS A 379 -12.33 12.56 6.32
C CYS A 379 -13.34 11.80 5.45
N TYR A 380 -13.22 11.96 4.12
CA TYR A 380 -13.81 11.03 3.16
C TYR A 380 -12.93 9.82 3.03
#